data_AF-A0A2W5PLJ9-F1
#
_entry.id   AF-A0A2W5PLJ9-F1
#
_cell.length_a   1.000
_cell.length_b   1.000
_cell.length_c   1.000
_cell.angle_alpha   90.00
_cell.angle_beta   90.00
_cell.angle_gamma   90.00
#
_symmetry.space_group_name_H-M   'P 1'
#
loop_
_entity.id
_entity.type
_entity.pdbx_description
1 polymer ?
#
loop_
_entity_poly.entity_id
_entity_poly.type
_entity_poly.pdbx_seq_one_letter_code
_entity_poly.pdbx_strand_id
1 'polypeptide(L)'
;MNIDLFHTGHNEAGLVCAGIFPSAVMGVILDAQTQELTLEFENGDTAHLNIPIELSHREKLLFAHRMYVGYIEDGMLVNSFEVPLLYLNDPYGGEFGQHSPLAKPKQSVLAFEQFMKRCHFAQALHRDNLGDEDSARSVLRGLDPNALQYSPTLLRQLKLGIAPKAAAGPQAPGLGGGASAQTRVIRKTEDDSKD
;
A
#
# COMPACT_ATOMS: atom_id res chain seq x y z
N MET A 1 11.77 -16.68 -1.60
CA MET A 1 10.41 -16.22 -1.78
C MET A 1 9.90 -16.55 -3.17
N ASN A 2 8.60 -16.81 -3.32
CA ASN A 2 7.95 -16.79 -4.64
C ASN A 2 7.09 -15.53 -4.74
N ILE A 3 7.04 -14.93 -5.93
CA ILE A 3 6.28 -13.69 -6.16
C ILE A 3 5.51 -13.81 -7.47
N ASP A 4 4.23 -13.53 -7.40
CA ASP A 4 3.32 -13.48 -8.54
C ASP A 4 2.77 -12.07 -8.71
N LEU A 5 2.66 -11.65 -9.96
CA LEU A 5 2.03 -10.41 -10.39
C LEU A 5 0.59 -10.68 -10.79
N PHE A 6 -0.32 -9.91 -10.23
CA PHE A 6 -1.75 -9.96 -10.51
C PHE A 6 -2.21 -8.65 -11.14
N HIS A 7 -3.23 -8.75 -11.99
CA HIS A 7 -3.85 -7.60 -12.62
C HIS A 7 -5.37 -7.71 -12.69
N THR A 8 -6.01 -6.53 -12.68
CA THR A 8 -7.43 -6.40 -12.96
C THR A 8 -7.66 -5.96 -14.41
N GLY A 9 -8.92 -6.00 -14.86
CA GLY A 9 -9.33 -5.41 -16.15
C GLY A 9 -9.30 -3.87 -16.17
N HIS A 10 -8.95 -3.23 -15.05
CA HIS A 10 -9.00 -1.77 -14.87
C HIS A 10 -7.61 -1.15 -14.65
N ASN A 11 -6.56 -1.76 -15.20
CA ASN A 11 -5.16 -1.30 -15.07
C ASN A 11 -4.67 -1.16 -13.62
N GLU A 12 -5.23 -1.92 -12.69
CA GLU A 12 -4.65 -2.08 -11.35
C GLU A 12 -3.72 -3.30 -11.37
N ALA A 13 -2.61 -3.21 -10.64
CA ALA A 13 -1.63 -4.27 -10.53
C ALA A 13 -1.21 -4.48 -9.07
N GLY A 14 -0.73 -5.68 -8.79
CA GLY A 14 -0.23 -6.00 -7.47
C GLY A 14 0.62 -7.26 -7.43
N LEU A 15 1.46 -7.34 -6.41
CA LEU A 15 2.31 -8.48 -6.11
C LEU A 15 1.73 -9.27 -4.95
N VAL A 16 1.75 -10.59 -5.09
CA VAL A 16 1.47 -11.53 -4.00
C VAL A 16 2.76 -12.30 -3.73
N CYS A 17 3.26 -12.20 -2.50
CA CYS A 17 4.53 -12.78 -2.09
C CYS A 17 4.29 -13.94 -1.13
N ALA A 18 4.99 -15.06 -1.34
CA ALA A 18 5.01 -16.19 -0.41
C ALA A 18 6.04 -15.93 0.70
N GLY A 19 5.56 -15.38 1.82
CA GLY A 19 6.38 -14.94 2.95
C GLY A 19 6.54 -13.42 3.05
N ILE A 20 7.22 -12.99 4.11
CA ILE A 20 7.48 -11.59 4.44
C ILE A 20 8.94 -11.24 4.14
N PHE A 21 9.20 -10.04 3.60
CA PHE A 21 10.56 -9.53 3.40
C PHE A 21 11.19 -9.05 4.72
N PRO A 22 12.53 -9.10 4.85
CA PRO A 22 13.23 -8.57 6.03
C PRO A 22 13.06 -7.05 6.23
N SER A 23 12.79 -6.31 5.17
CA SER A 23 12.55 -4.86 5.17
C SER A 23 11.27 -4.54 4.40
N ALA A 24 10.60 -3.44 4.75
CA ALA A 24 9.37 -3.02 4.08
C ALA A 24 9.66 -2.60 2.64
N VAL A 25 8.83 -3.06 1.70
CA VAL A 25 8.89 -2.59 0.30
C VAL A 25 8.38 -1.16 0.27
N MET A 26 9.21 -0.24 -0.22
CA MET A 26 8.94 1.19 -0.32
C MET A 26 8.43 1.61 -1.69
N GLY A 27 8.82 0.88 -2.72
CA GLY A 27 8.49 1.17 -4.10
C GLY A 27 8.77 -0.03 -4.99
N VAL A 28 8.20 0.01 -6.19
CA VAL A 28 8.56 -0.92 -7.25
C VAL A 28 8.97 -0.13 -8.48
N ILE A 29 10.03 -0.58 -9.14
CA ILE A 29 10.57 0.03 -10.35
C ILE A 29 10.31 -0.95 -11.50
N LEU A 30 9.63 -0.49 -12.54
CA LEU A 30 9.49 -1.17 -13.82
C LEU A 30 10.48 -0.59 -14.82
N ASP A 31 11.40 -1.40 -15.30
CA ASP A 31 12.16 -1.07 -16.51
C ASP A 31 11.34 -1.51 -17.73
N ALA A 32 10.81 -0.53 -18.46
CA ALA A 32 9.94 -0.81 -19.61
C ALA A 32 10.71 -1.37 -20.83
N GLN A 33 12.04 -1.24 -20.84
CA GLN A 33 12.90 -1.76 -21.89
C GLN A 33 13.24 -3.24 -21.66
N THR A 34 13.64 -3.60 -20.44
CA THR A 34 14.00 -4.99 -20.08
C THR A 34 12.82 -5.82 -19.59
N GLN A 35 11.71 -5.16 -19.25
CA GLN A 35 10.50 -5.77 -18.68
C GLN A 35 10.72 -6.38 -17.29
N GLU A 36 11.74 -5.91 -16.59
CA GLU A 36 12.08 -6.39 -15.26
C GLU A 36 11.45 -5.50 -14.20
N LEU A 37 11.02 -6.12 -13.09
CA LEU A 37 10.64 -5.41 -11.88
C LEU A 37 11.77 -5.48 -10.85
N THR A 38 11.98 -4.36 -10.17
CA THR A 38 12.87 -4.25 -9.01
C THR A 38 12.08 -3.73 -7.82
N LEU A 39 12.21 -4.39 -6.67
CA LEU A 39 11.67 -3.91 -5.40
C LEU A 39 12.71 -3.02 -4.73
N GLU A 40 12.28 -1.87 -4.21
CA GLU A 40 13.08 -0.99 -3.36
C GLU A 40 12.62 -1.12 -1.92
N PHE A 41 13.55 -1.26 -0.97
CA PHE A 41 13.26 -1.47 0.44
C PHE A 41 13.61 -0.24 1.31
N GLU A 42 13.01 -0.16 2.50
CA GLU A 42 13.21 0.95 3.44
C GLU A 42 14.68 1.10 3.89
N ASN A 43 15.41 -0.01 3.95
CA ASN A 43 16.83 -0.02 4.30
C ASN A 43 17.76 0.41 3.15
N GLY A 44 17.22 0.74 1.97
CA GLY A 44 17.97 1.11 0.78
C GLY A 44 18.45 -0.06 -0.07
N ASP A 45 18.15 -1.30 0.33
CA ASP A 45 18.43 -2.47 -0.51
C ASP A 45 17.44 -2.55 -1.68
N THR A 46 17.81 -3.34 -2.69
CA THR A 46 16.94 -3.67 -3.81
C THR A 46 16.86 -5.17 -4.05
N ALA A 47 15.76 -5.64 -4.65
CA ALA A 47 15.62 -7.01 -5.12
C ALA A 47 15.09 -7.04 -6.56
N HIS A 48 15.88 -7.62 -7.47
CA HIS A 48 15.47 -7.85 -8.85
C HIS A 48 14.62 -9.12 -8.94
N LEU A 49 13.46 -9.03 -9.60
CA LEU A 49 12.61 -10.18 -9.84
C LEU A 49 13.13 -10.96 -11.05
N ASN A 50 13.30 -12.27 -10.90
CA ASN A 50 14.07 -13.08 -11.85
C ASN A 50 13.31 -13.58 -13.10
N ILE A 51 12.04 -13.19 -13.26
CA ILE A 51 11.23 -13.52 -14.44
C ILE A 51 10.70 -12.21 -15.05
N PRO A 52 11.00 -11.92 -16.32
CA PRO A 52 10.53 -10.72 -16.99
C PRO A 52 9.01 -10.77 -17.23
N ILE A 53 8.38 -9.60 -17.24
CA ILE A 53 6.96 -9.44 -17.50
C ILE A 53 6.65 -9.74 -18.97
N GLU A 54 5.63 -10.53 -19.25
CA GLU A 54 5.21 -10.77 -20.63
C GLU A 54 4.66 -9.48 -21.28
N LEU A 55 4.87 -9.35 -22.59
CA LEU A 55 4.41 -8.19 -23.37
C LEU A 55 2.90 -7.92 -23.21
N SER A 56 2.09 -8.97 -23.05
CA SER A 56 0.64 -8.92 -22.83
C SER A 56 0.23 -8.23 -21.52
N HIS A 57 1.13 -8.23 -20.54
CA HIS A 57 0.95 -7.62 -19.22
C HIS A 57 1.59 -6.24 -19.12
N ARG A 58 2.60 -5.96 -19.95
CA ARG A 58 3.33 -4.68 -19.97
C ARG A 58 2.43 -3.46 -20.14
N GLU A 59 1.53 -3.46 -21.12
CA GLU A 59 0.68 -2.30 -21.40
C GLU A 59 -0.20 -1.95 -20.20
N LYS A 60 -0.70 -2.96 -19.47
CA LYS A 60 -1.53 -2.74 -18.27
C LYS A 60 -0.73 -2.10 -17.13
N LEU A 61 0.55 -2.46 -17.03
CA LEU A 61 1.45 -1.90 -16.03
C LEU A 61 1.88 -0.48 -16.35
N LEU A 62 2.04 -0.11 -17.62
CA LEU A 62 2.45 1.25 -18.03
C LEU A 62 1.45 2.35 -17.66
N PHE A 63 0.22 1.99 -17.29
CA PHE A 63 -0.81 2.91 -16.83
C PHE A 63 -1.08 2.82 -15.32
N ALA A 64 -0.34 1.99 -14.57
CA ALA A 64 -0.56 1.80 -13.14
C ALA A 64 0.34 2.75 -12.33
N HIS A 65 -0.22 3.64 -11.50
CA HIS A 65 0.62 4.53 -10.68
C HIS A 65 1.10 3.90 -9.37
N ARG A 66 0.45 2.80 -8.96
CA ARG A 66 0.71 2.12 -7.70
C ARG A 66 0.59 0.63 -7.88
N MET A 67 1.23 -0.11 -6.99
CA MET A 67 1.00 -1.53 -6.84
C MET A 67 0.52 -1.88 -5.44
N TYR A 68 -0.42 -2.81 -5.41
CA TYR A 68 -0.78 -3.54 -4.20
C TYR A 68 0.31 -4.57 -3.90
N VAL A 69 0.73 -4.72 -2.65
CA VAL A 69 1.66 -5.78 -2.24
C VAL A 69 1.02 -6.53 -1.08
N GLY A 70 0.90 -7.84 -1.20
CA GLY A 70 0.33 -8.71 -0.18
C GLY A 70 1.28 -9.83 0.18
N TYR A 71 1.44 -10.07 1.47
CA TYR A 71 2.25 -11.17 2.00
C TYR A 71 1.34 -12.31 2.44
N ILE A 72 1.60 -13.49 1.90
CA ILE A 72 0.89 -14.73 2.22
C ILE A 72 1.82 -15.67 2.97
N GLU A 73 1.42 -16.08 4.17
CA GLU A 73 2.08 -17.14 4.95
C GLU A 73 1.03 -18.18 5.32
N ASP A 74 1.35 -19.47 5.12
CA ASP A 74 0.44 -20.60 5.40
C ASP A 74 -0.97 -20.43 4.84
N GLY A 75 -1.07 -19.85 3.64
CA GLY A 75 -2.35 -19.60 2.95
C GLY A 75 -3.16 -18.42 3.49
N MET A 76 -2.61 -17.64 4.42
CA MET A 76 -3.25 -16.47 5.02
C MET A 76 -2.54 -15.18 4.66
N LEU A 77 -3.32 -14.13 4.41
CA LEU A 77 -2.83 -12.76 4.30
C LEU A 77 -2.36 -12.27 5.68
N VAL A 78 -1.05 -12.06 5.79
CA VAL A 78 -0.42 -11.55 7.02
C VAL A 78 -0.22 -10.05 6.99
N ASN A 79 -0.03 -9.46 5.81
CA ASN A 79 0.05 -8.01 5.64
C ASN A 79 -0.27 -7.59 4.20
N SER A 80 -0.70 -6.34 4.02
CA SER A 80 -0.76 -5.73 2.69
C SER A 80 -0.68 -4.19 2.72
N PHE A 81 -0.14 -3.64 1.65
CA PHE A 81 0.09 -2.21 1.51
C PHE A 81 0.08 -1.81 0.02
N GLU A 82 -0.09 -0.51 -0.23
CA GLU A 82 0.07 0.12 -1.53
C GLU A 82 1.43 0.80 -1.58
N VAL A 83 2.17 0.61 -2.67
CA VAL A 83 3.45 1.27 -2.95
C VAL A 83 3.43 1.99 -4.29
N PRO A 84 4.23 3.05 -4.47
CA PRO A 84 4.41 3.68 -5.79
C PRO A 84 5.03 2.69 -6.79
N LEU A 85 4.55 2.75 -8.03
CA LEU A 85 5.19 2.16 -9.19
C LEU A 85 5.95 3.26 -9.95
N LEU A 86 7.26 3.11 -10.04
CA LEU A 86 8.18 3.99 -10.75
C LEU A 86 8.57 3.35 -12.08
N TYR A 87 8.86 4.19 -13.06
CA TYR A 87 9.17 3.76 -14.42
C TYR A 87 10.57 4.19 -14.81
N LEU A 88 11.33 3.22 -15.32
CA LEU A 88 12.61 3.43 -15.96
C LEU A 88 12.46 3.11 -17.45
N ASN A 89 13.07 3.94 -18.30
CA ASN A 89 12.95 3.85 -19.76
C ASN A 89 11.50 3.87 -20.29
N ASP A 90 10.62 4.69 -19.68
CA ASP A 90 9.21 4.81 -20.09
C ASP A 90 9.09 5.18 -21.60
N PRO A 91 8.49 4.31 -22.44
CA PRO A 91 8.35 4.56 -23.87
C PRO A 91 7.42 5.74 -24.21
N TYR A 92 6.60 6.20 -23.25
CA TYR A 92 5.66 7.31 -23.44
C TYR A 92 6.18 8.65 -22.95
N GLY A 93 7.46 8.75 -22.60
CA GLY A 93 8.12 10.03 -22.35
C GLY A 93 7.88 10.64 -20.96
N GLY A 94 7.50 9.82 -19.97
CA GLY A 94 7.50 10.21 -18.56
C GLY A 94 6.27 10.94 -18.07
N GLU A 95 5.33 11.36 -18.92
CA GLU A 95 4.11 12.04 -18.44
C GLU A 95 3.23 11.13 -17.56
N PHE A 96 3.21 9.82 -17.81
CA PHE A 96 2.47 8.86 -17.00
C PHE A 96 3.24 8.39 -15.76
N GLY A 97 4.57 8.24 -15.89
CA GLY A 97 5.42 7.71 -14.82
C GLY A 97 6.00 8.75 -13.84
N GLN A 98 6.30 9.97 -14.30
CA GLN A 98 6.93 11.02 -13.48
C GLN A 98 5.93 11.76 -12.58
N HIS A 99 4.63 11.67 -12.88
CA HIS A 99 3.56 12.25 -12.07
C HIS A 99 2.91 11.26 -11.12
N SER A 100 3.43 10.03 -11.03
CA SER A 100 3.04 9.13 -9.96
C SER A 100 3.40 9.82 -8.64
N PRO A 101 2.41 10.14 -7.77
CA PRO A 101 2.72 10.80 -6.52
C PRO A 101 3.71 9.92 -5.76
N LEU A 102 4.82 10.50 -5.29
CA LEU A 102 5.75 9.90 -4.33
C LEU A 102 5.02 9.72 -2.99
N ALA A 103 3.99 8.90 -3.01
CA ALA A 103 3.17 8.56 -1.87
C ALA A 103 3.95 7.52 -1.08
N LYS A 104 4.11 7.79 0.22
CA LYS A 104 4.66 6.79 1.13
C LYS A 104 3.82 5.52 1.08
N PRO A 105 4.42 4.33 1.27
CA PRO A 105 3.67 3.11 1.41
C PRO A 105 2.56 3.26 2.43
N LYS A 106 1.38 2.77 2.06
CA LYS A 106 0.19 2.87 2.90
C LYS A 106 -0.38 1.48 3.12
N GLN A 107 -0.48 1.08 4.38
CA GLN A 107 -1.17 -0.16 4.72
C GLN A 107 -2.61 -0.13 4.21
N SER A 108 -3.02 -1.15 3.45
CA SER A 108 -4.27 -1.11 2.70
C SER A 108 -4.90 -2.50 2.53
N VAL A 109 -5.34 -3.06 3.66
CA VAL A 109 -5.95 -4.40 3.70
C VAL A 109 -7.23 -4.47 2.87
N LEU A 110 -8.16 -3.54 3.08
CA LEU A 110 -9.44 -3.53 2.36
C LEU A 110 -9.27 -3.27 0.86
N ALA A 111 -8.36 -2.38 0.47
CA ALA A 111 -8.13 -2.12 -0.95
C ALA A 111 -7.43 -3.30 -1.63
N PHE A 112 -6.50 -3.96 -0.92
CA PHE A 112 -5.89 -5.20 -1.40
C PHE A 112 -6.93 -6.31 -1.59
N GLU A 113 -7.86 -6.49 -0.64
CA GLU A 113 -8.96 -7.45 -0.79
C GLU A 113 -9.83 -7.13 -2.01
N GLN A 114 -10.22 -5.86 -2.18
CA GLN A 114 -11.03 -5.44 -3.33
C GLN A 114 -10.28 -5.59 -4.66
N PHE A 115 -8.98 -5.36 -4.66
CA PHE A 115 -8.10 -5.62 -5.79
C PHE A 115 -8.10 -7.11 -6.15
N MET A 116 -7.86 -7.99 -5.17
CA MET A 116 -7.80 -9.44 -5.37
C MET A 116 -9.12 -10.01 -5.89
N LYS A 117 -10.27 -9.48 -5.45
CA LYS A 117 -11.59 -9.87 -5.98
C LYS A 117 -11.83 -9.50 -7.44
N ARG A 118 -11.09 -8.51 -7.96
CA ARG A 118 -11.15 -8.03 -9.35
C ARG A 118 -10.02 -8.58 -10.21
N CYS A 119 -9.14 -9.41 -9.65
CA CYS A 119 -8.02 -9.99 -10.37
C CYS A 119 -8.49 -11.16 -11.23
N HIS A 120 -7.99 -11.21 -12.46
CA HIS A 120 -8.34 -12.26 -13.43
C HIS A 120 -7.12 -12.95 -14.04
N PHE A 121 -5.92 -12.40 -13.81
CA PHE A 121 -4.67 -12.90 -14.38
C PHE A 121 -3.58 -12.87 -13.33
N ALA A 122 -2.69 -13.86 -13.40
CA ALA A 122 -1.50 -13.96 -12.58
C ALA A 122 -0.31 -14.38 -13.45
N GLN A 123 0.85 -13.75 -13.26
CA GLN A 123 2.12 -14.12 -13.88
C GLN A 123 3.17 -14.35 -12.78
N ALA A 124 3.97 -15.40 -12.90
CA ALA A 124 5.16 -15.57 -12.06
C ALA A 124 6.19 -14.48 -12.38
N LEU A 125 6.68 -13.78 -11.35
CA LEU A 125 7.77 -12.80 -11.49
C LEU A 125 9.04 -13.19 -10.75
N HIS A 126 8.91 -13.97 -9.68
CA HIS A 126 10.08 -14.46 -8.97
C HIS A 126 9.88 -15.89 -8.45
N ARG A 127 10.89 -16.73 -8.61
CA ARG A 127 10.97 -18.09 -8.05
C ARG A 127 12.37 -18.31 -7.48
N ASP A 128 12.46 -18.79 -6.24
CA ASP A 128 13.77 -19.10 -5.65
C ASP A 128 14.49 -20.22 -6.39
N ASN A 129 13.73 -21.22 -6.84
CA ASN A 129 14.28 -22.40 -7.49
C ASN A 129 13.51 -22.70 -8.78
N LEU A 130 14.03 -22.20 -9.91
CA LEU A 130 13.43 -22.42 -11.23
C LEU A 130 13.40 -23.91 -11.65
N GLY A 131 14.20 -24.77 -11.02
CA GLY A 131 14.25 -26.21 -11.30
C GLY A 131 13.32 -27.09 -10.48
N ASP A 132 12.57 -26.51 -9.54
CA ASP A 132 11.65 -27.25 -8.67
C ASP A 132 10.19 -26.97 -9.05
N GLU A 133 9.53 -27.97 -9.64
CA GLU A 133 8.14 -27.89 -10.12
C GLU A 133 7.12 -27.60 -9.00
N ASP A 134 7.41 -28.02 -7.76
CA ASP A 134 6.53 -27.75 -6.63
C ASP A 134 6.60 -26.27 -6.21
N SER A 135 7.77 -25.67 -6.35
CA SER A 135 7.98 -24.23 -6.15
C SER A 135 7.54 -23.38 -7.34
N ALA A 136 7.42 -23.97 -8.54
CA ALA A 136 6.98 -23.26 -9.75
C ALA A 136 5.50 -22.83 -9.69
N ARG A 137 4.70 -23.48 -8.84
CA ARG A 137 3.27 -23.18 -8.68
C ARG A 137 3.04 -21.75 -8.18
N SER A 138 1.86 -21.21 -8.51
CA SER A 138 1.44 -19.88 -8.05
C SER A 138 1.52 -19.78 -6.52
N VAL A 139 1.81 -18.58 -6.01
CA VAL A 139 1.85 -18.23 -4.58
C VAL A 139 0.53 -18.57 -3.89
N LEU A 140 -0.61 -18.40 -4.58
CA LEU A 140 -1.91 -18.78 -4.06
C LEU A 140 -2.14 -20.29 -4.01
N ARG A 141 -1.31 -21.12 -4.67
CA ARG A 141 -1.37 -22.59 -4.65
C ARG A 141 -2.77 -23.19 -4.93
N GLY A 142 -3.55 -22.52 -5.78
CA GLY A 142 -4.93 -22.93 -6.10
C GLY A 142 -6.01 -22.37 -5.16
N LEU A 143 -5.64 -21.50 -4.20
CA LEU A 143 -6.60 -20.69 -3.46
C LEU A 143 -7.30 -19.74 -4.42
N ASP A 144 -8.62 -19.66 -4.28
CA ASP A 144 -9.43 -18.65 -4.97
C ASP A 144 -9.02 -17.26 -4.45
N PRO A 145 -8.58 -16.32 -5.31
CA PRO A 145 -8.32 -14.93 -4.93
C PRO A 145 -9.48 -14.27 -4.16
N ASN A 146 -10.72 -14.73 -4.37
CA ASN A 146 -11.91 -14.24 -3.67
C ASN A 146 -12.08 -14.80 -2.25
N ALA A 147 -11.34 -15.85 -1.90
CA ALA A 147 -11.44 -16.58 -0.63
C ALA A 147 -10.22 -16.36 0.28
N LEU A 148 -9.55 -15.21 0.16
CA LEU A 148 -8.41 -14.86 1.00
C LEU A 148 -8.77 -14.91 2.49
N GLN A 149 -8.02 -15.71 3.23
CA GLN A 149 -8.11 -15.79 4.68
C GLN A 149 -7.12 -14.81 5.31
N TYR A 150 -7.44 -14.30 6.49
CA TYR A 150 -6.67 -13.28 7.18
C TYR A 150 -6.03 -13.84 8.43
N SER A 151 -4.80 -13.41 8.72
CA SER A 151 -4.18 -13.70 10.01
C SER A 151 -5.00 -13.10 11.18
N PRO A 152 -4.99 -13.73 12.37
CA PRO A 152 -5.70 -13.20 13.54
C PRO A 152 -5.29 -11.76 13.91
N THR A 153 -4.01 -11.44 13.74
CA THR A 153 -3.45 -10.10 13.98
C THR A 153 -4.06 -9.07 13.06
N LEU A 154 -4.14 -9.38 11.77
CA LEU A 154 -4.69 -8.50 10.75
C LEU A 154 -6.22 -8.34 10.89
N LEU A 155 -6.93 -9.41 11.27
CA LEU A 155 -8.35 -9.33 11.66
C LEU A 155 -8.58 -8.39 12.84
N ARG A 156 -7.70 -8.41 13.85
CA ARG A 156 -7.79 -7.49 14.99
C ARG A 156 -7.55 -6.05 14.56
N GLN A 157 -6.57 -5.80 13.68
CA GLN A 157 -6.32 -4.46 13.13
C GLN A 157 -7.50 -3.94 12.32
N LEU A 158 -8.11 -4.79 11.48
CA LEU A 158 -9.32 -4.44 10.74
C LEU A 158 -10.47 -4.04 11.67
N LYS A 159 -10.74 -4.83 12.72
CA LYS A 159 -11.80 -4.53 13.71
C LYS A 159 -11.56 -3.19 14.44
N LEU A 160 -10.30 -2.86 14.71
CA LEU A 160 -9.93 -1.59 15.37
C LEU A 160 -9.96 -0.39 14.40
N GLY A 161 -9.60 -0.59 13.12
CA GLY A 161 -9.64 0.46 12.10
C GLY A 161 -11.05 0.76 11.57
N ILE A 162 -11.98 -0.19 11.69
CA ILE A 162 -13.41 -0.03 11.34
C ILE A 162 -14.21 0.54 12.52
N ALA A 163 -13.63 0.58 13.74
CA ALA A 163 -14.29 1.21 14.86
C ALA A 163 -14.63 2.67 14.48
N PRO A 164 -15.91 3.06 14.51
CA PRO A 164 -16.28 4.43 14.18
C PRO A 164 -15.46 5.32 15.11
N LYS A 165 -14.68 6.26 14.54
CA LYS A 165 -14.14 7.37 15.32
C LYS A 165 -15.32 7.89 16.11
N ALA A 166 -15.30 7.70 17.43
CA ALA A 166 -16.39 8.11 18.30
C ALA A 166 -16.71 9.54 17.90
N ALA A 167 -17.90 9.74 17.32
CA ALA A 167 -18.36 11.06 16.96
C ALA A 167 -18.15 11.91 18.22
N ALA A 168 -17.42 13.01 18.09
CA ALA A 168 -17.31 13.99 19.15
C ALA A 168 -18.74 14.19 19.68
N GLY A 169 -18.95 13.80 20.94
CA GLY A 169 -20.29 13.73 21.51
C GLY A 169 -21.02 15.04 21.28
N PRO A 170 -22.34 15.02 21.07
CA PRO A 170 -23.10 16.24 20.85
C PRO A 170 -22.80 17.21 22.00
N GLN A 171 -22.25 18.39 21.69
CA GLN A 171 -22.19 19.48 22.65
C GLN A 171 -23.63 19.74 23.10
N ALA A 172 -23.93 19.35 24.34
CA ALA A 172 -25.24 19.55 24.91
C ALA A 172 -25.54 21.08 24.94
N PRO A 173 -26.70 21.52 24.42
CA PRO A 173 -27.17 22.89 24.59
C PRO A 173 -27.46 23.15 26.07
N GLY A 174 -26.99 24.28 26.60
CA GLY A 174 -26.88 24.54 28.03
C GLY A 174 -28.20 24.66 28.81
N LEU A 175 -28.08 24.66 30.15
CA LEU A 175 -29.09 25.14 31.09
C LEU A 175 -28.49 25.36 32.50
N GLY A 176 -28.57 26.61 32.98
CA GLY A 176 -28.51 27.04 34.39
C GLY A 176 -27.10 27.25 34.98
N GLY A 177 -26.75 28.33 35.68
CA GLY A 177 -27.50 29.47 36.19
C GLY A 177 -26.78 30.05 37.41
N GLY A 178 -26.50 31.36 37.41
CA GLY A 178 -26.53 32.19 38.63
C GLY A 178 -25.21 32.55 39.35
N ALA A 179 -24.99 33.88 39.41
CA ALA A 179 -24.51 34.68 40.56
C ALA A 179 -23.02 35.11 40.67
N SER A 180 -22.76 36.31 40.10
CA SER A 180 -22.24 37.55 40.73
C SER A 180 -20.96 37.56 41.59
N ALA A 181 -19.98 38.39 41.16
CA ALA A 181 -19.39 39.53 41.89
C ALA A 181 -18.32 40.22 41.01
N GLN A 182 -18.50 41.49 40.61
CA GLN A 182 -17.72 42.67 41.05
C GLN A 182 -16.18 42.49 40.93
N THR A 183 -15.39 43.28 40.20
CA THR A 183 -15.21 44.74 40.35
C THR A 183 -14.35 45.28 39.19
N ARG A 184 -14.65 46.51 38.79
CA ARG A 184 -13.95 47.33 37.79
C ARG A 184 -12.72 48.00 38.41
N VAL A 185 -11.54 47.95 37.78
CA VAL A 185 -10.48 48.97 37.97
C VAL A 185 -9.87 49.33 36.62
N ILE A 186 -9.62 50.62 36.46
CA ILE A 186 -9.28 51.38 35.25
C ILE A 186 -7.77 51.63 35.18
N ARG A 187 -7.21 51.45 33.96
CA ARG A 187 -6.06 52.09 33.24
C ARG A 187 -4.75 52.57 33.94
N LYS A 188 -3.67 52.35 33.14
CA LYS A 188 -2.59 53.27 32.66
C LYS A 188 -1.23 53.30 33.37
N THR A 189 -0.16 53.00 32.61
CA THR A 189 1.09 53.77 32.36
C THR A 189 1.99 52.92 31.41
N GLU A 190 2.30 53.33 30.17
CA GLU A 190 3.38 54.27 29.72
C GLU A 190 4.75 53.88 30.33
N ASP A 191 5.65 53.21 29.59
CA ASP A 191 6.64 53.71 28.60
C ASP A 191 8.00 54.01 29.27
N ASP A 192 9.08 53.30 28.89
CA ASP A 192 10.44 53.86 28.76
C ASP A 192 11.48 52.87 28.16
N SER A 193 11.81 53.09 26.88
CA SER A 193 13.12 53.45 26.30
C SER A 193 14.47 52.79 26.69
N LYS A 194 15.31 52.72 25.63
CA LYS A 194 16.80 52.69 25.48
C LYS A 194 17.45 51.32 25.28
N ASP A 195 18.29 51.07 24.26
CA ASP A 195 19.01 51.90 23.27
C ASP A 195 18.97 51.26 21.87
#